data_AF-L8NYM4-F1
#
_entry.id   AF-L8NYM4-F1
#
_cell.length_a   1.000
_cell.length_b   1.000
_cell.length_c   1.000
_cell.angle_alpha   90.00
_cell.angle_beta   90.00
_cell.angle_gamma   90.00
#
_symmetry.space_group_name_H-M   'P 1'
#
loop_
_entity.id
_entity.type
_entity.pdbx_description
1 polymer ?
#
loop_
_entity_poly.entity_id
_entity_poly.type
_entity_poly.pdbx_seq_one_letter_code
_entity_poly.pdbx_strand_id
1 'polypeptide(L)'
;MPLDAMAREASTVMHVRCPDPLPERAYRQVLEQLADLSPVVQALPPSAALVELKGALRYHGVDARRLGEILRDRTISRLGVDVRVGIGPSVTVAATASARIPPPGGVLAISPGQVADWLGPLPVEALHGIGPRQAQVLREFGIHCVGLLAAVPPATVQRLLGGKAGRLAADRARGIDPRPVVPRALPASATVGCAFPRPALDGAQVRSCLLDLVMRLGRLLRRRGQAARALTLTVRFVGGTSWEKTRRLAEPSAHDEDLRALACRLMDGAGLQRGRLTGLALKGEDLLDAGQVAEQLSLDPARESRLVAEEVMDRIRDKFGPGVIGTAGAFRRAP
;
A
#
# COMPACT_ATOMS: atom_id res chain seq x y z
N MET A 1 7.77 -7.25 46.10
CA MET A 1 7.96 -8.13 44.92
C MET A 1 6.70 -8.94 44.70
N PRO A 2 6.29 -9.26 43.46
CA PRO A 2 6.71 -8.67 42.18
C PRO A 2 5.52 -8.32 41.23
N LEU A 3 5.70 -7.29 40.40
CA LEU A 3 5.71 -7.37 38.92
C LEU A 3 4.46 -7.97 38.25
N ASP A 4 3.32 -7.28 38.33
CA ASP A 4 2.31 -7.36 37.26
C ASP A 4 2.64 -6.32 36.18
N ALA A 5 3.82 -6.46 35.60
CA ALA A 5 3.99 -6.10 34.20
C ALA A 5 3.15 -7.14 33.46
N MET A 6 1.87 -6.80 33.18
CA MET A 6 1.05 -7.55 32.23
C MET A 6 1.93 -7.84 31.03
N ALA A 7 2.41 -9.08 30.95
CA ALA A 7 3.05 -9.60 29.77
C ALA A 7 1.96 -9.46 28.71
N ARG A 8 2.06 -8.39 27.90
CA ARG A 8 1.32 -8.28 26.66
C ARG A 8 1.74 -9.51 25.89
N GLU A 9 0.95 -10.56 26.03
CA GLU A 9 1.06 -11.83 25.35
C GLU A 9 1.38 -11.50 23.89
N ALA A 10 2.59 -11.85 23.46
CA ALA A 10 3.21 -11.26 22.28
C ALA A 10 2.27 -11.39 21.08
N SER A 11 1.92 -10.25 20.47
CA SER A 11 1.05 -10.22 19.30
C SER A 11 1.68 -11.04 18.19
N THR A 12 1.05 -12.14 17.77
CA THR A 12 1.56 -12.93 16.63
C THR A 12 0.91 -12.41 15.35
N VAL A 13 1.75 -11.97 14.41
CA VAL A 13 1.34 -11.36 13.14
C VAL A 13 1.83 -12.23 12.00
N MET A 14 0.96 -12.40 11.00
CA MET A 14 1.26 -13.04 9.73
C MET A 14 1.21 -11.99 8.62
N HIS A 15 2.28 -11.90 7.84
CA HIS A 15 2.36 -11.08 6.63
C HIS A 15 2.38 -12.00 5.41
N VAL A 16 1.37 -11.87 4.57
CA VAL A 16 1.15 -12.71 3.38
C VAL A 16 1.48 -11.88 2.16
N ARG A 17 2.43 -12.35 1.35
CA ARG A 17 2.85 -11.70 0.10
C ARG A 17 2.50 -12.60 -1.08
N CYS A 18 1.63 -12.11 -1.93
CA CYS A 18 1.25 -12.71 -3.20
C CYS A 18 2.37 -12.55 -4.25
N PRO A 19 2.35 -13.36 -5.31
CA PRO A 19 3.12 -13.11 -6.53
C PRO A 19 2.80 -11.73 -7.12
N ASP A 20 3.75 -11.17 -7.88
CA ASP A 20 3.57 -9.90 -8.60
C ASP A 20 4.00 -10.13 -10.05
N PRO A 21 3.14 -9.89 -11.05
CA PRO A 21 1.76 -9.36 -10.95
C PRO A 21 0.73 -10.40 -10.48
N LEU A 22 -0.22 -9.96 -9.64
CA LEU A 22 -1.44 -10.73 -9.32
C LEU A 22 -2.68 -9.92 -9.74
N PRO A 23 -3.62 -10.49 -10.53
CA PRO A 23 -4.87 -9.82 -10.86
C PRO A 23 -5.68 -9.44 -9.61
N GLU A 24 -6.35 -8.29 -9.63
CA GLU A 24 -7.13 -7.79 -8.49
C GLU A 24 -8.19 -8.79 -8.00
N ARG A 25 -8.83 -9.51 -8.93
CA ARG A 25 -9.80 -10.56 -8.59
C ARG A 25 -9.15 -11.68 -7.75
N ALA A 26 -7.98 -12.16 -8.17
CA ALA A 26 -7.26 -13.19 -7.45
C ALA A 26 -6.77 -12.69 -6.08
N TYR A 27 -6.34 -11.42 -5.99
CA TYR A 27 -5.98 -10.80 -4.71
C TYR A 27 -7.17 -10.73 -3.74
N ARG A 28 -8.39 -10.38 -4.22
CA ARG A 28 -9.61 -10.42 -3.40
C ARG A 28 -9.91 -11.82 -2.89
N GLN A 29 -9.79 -12.84 -3.76
CA GLN A 29 -9.98 -14.23 -3.34
C GLN A 29 -8.96 -14.67 -2.29
N VAL A 30 -7.71 -14.20 -2.36
CA VAL A 30 -6.73 -14.43 -1.28
C VAL A 30 -7.17 -13.74 0.01
N LEU A 31 -7.67 -12.51 -0.04
CA LEU A 31 -8.19 -11.81 1.15
C LEU A 31 -9.38 -12.55 1.77
N GLU A 32 -10.27 -13.13 0.97
CA GLU A 32 -11.37 -13.99 1.45
C GLU A 32 -10.83 -15.21 2.20
N GLN A 33 -9.81 -15.90 1.66
CA GLN A 33 -9.16 -17.02 2.35
C GLN A 33 -8.50 -16.60 3.68
N LEU A 34 -8.02 -15.36 3.79
CA LEU A 34 -7.46 -14.83 5.03
C LEU A 34 -8.55 -14.49 6.05
N ALA A 35 -9.68 -13.94 5.58
CA ALA A 35 -10.82 -13.60 6.42
C ALA A 35 -11.47 -14.86 7.03
N ASP A 36 -11.46 -15.98 6.29
CA ASP A 36 -11.88 -17.30 6.80
C ASP A 36 -10.98 -17.83 7.93
N LEU A 37 -9.74 -17.33 8.02
CA LEU A 37 -8.72 -17.78 8.98
C LEU A 37 -8.65 -16.88 10.21
N SER A 38 -8.81 -15.57 10.05
CA SER A 38 -8.87 -14.61 11.16
C SER A 38 -9.79 -13.45 10.82
N PRO A 39 -10.58 -12.94 11.78
CA PRO A 39 -11.39 -11.73 11.56
C PRO A 39 -10.54 -10.46 11.46
N VAL A 40 -9.28 -10.49 11.90
CA VAL A 40 -8.39 -9.31 11.92
C VAL A 40 -7.42 -9.38 10.74
N VAL A 41 -7.90 -8.92 9.58
CA VAL A 41 -7.14 -8.84 8.32
C VAL A 41 -7.03 -7.40 7.84
N GLN A 42 -5.82 -6.98 7.48
CA GLN A 42 -5.54 -5.69 6.88
C GLN A 42 -4.99 -5.88 5.46
N ALA A 43 -5.76 -5.46 4.46
CA ALA A 43 -5.31 -5.47 3.07
C ALA A 43 -4.17 -4.45 2.82
N LEU A 44 -3.08 -4.92 2.19
CA LEU A 44 -1.93 -4.12 1.74
C LEU A 44 -1.70 -4.31 0.23
N PRO A 45 -2.51 -3.67 -0.64
CA PRO A 45 -2.40 -3.84 -2.07
C PRO A 45 -1.05 -3.31 -2.59
N PRO A 46 -0.63 -3.77 -3.78
CA PRO A 46 -1.37 -4.66 -4.68
C PRO A 46 -1.26 -6.15 -4.32
N SER A 47 -0.33 -6.52 -3.44
CA SER A 47 0.12 -7.91 -3.35
C SER A 47 0.38 -8.41 -1.93
N ALA A 48 -0.03 -7.70 -0.88
CA ALA A 48 0.23 -8.16 0.49
C ALA A 48 -0.98 -8.02 1.42
N ALA A 49 -0.95 -8.69 2.55
CA ALA A 49 -1.92 -8.50 3.64
C ALA A 49 -1.25 -8.80 4.98
N LEU A 50 -1.77 -8.18 6.04
CA LEU A 50 -1.42 -8.51 7.42
C LEU A 50 -2.60 -9.21 8.08
N VAL A 51 -2.30 -10.17 8.94
CA VAL A 51 -3.29 -10.91 9.72
C VAL A 51 -2.81 -10.99 11.16
N GLU A 52 -3.67 -10.65 12.11
CA GLU A 52 -3.41 -10.94 13.52
C GLU A 52 -3.86 -12.37 13.83
N LEU A 53 -2.96 -13.16 14.41
CA LEU A 53 -3.18 -14.59 14.64
C LEU A 53 -3.66 -14.92 16.06
N LYS A 54 -3.70 -13.96 17.00
CA LYS A 54 -3.97 -14.25 18.41
C LYS A 54 -5.25 -15.07 18.64
N GLY A 55 -6.37 -14.66 18.04
CA GLY A 55 -7.63 -15.41 18.11
C GLY A 55 -7.62 -16.69 17.27
N ALA A 56 -7.04 -16.63 16.07
CA ALA A 56 -6.98 -17.74 15.12
C ALA A 56 -6.21 -18.96 15.66
N LEU A 57 -5.08 -18.74 16.36
CA LEU A 57 -4.29 -19.82 16.95
C LEU A 57 -5.07 -20.59 18.01
N ARG A 58 -5.84 -19.87 18.84
CA ARG A 58 -6.69 -20.47 19.87
C ARG A 58 -7.85 -21.25 19.26
N TYR A 59 -8.47 -20.72 18.19
CA TYR A 59 -9.59 -21.36 17.50
C TYR A 59 -9.17 -22.63 16.74
N HIS A 60 -8.06 -22.57 16.01
CA HIS A 60 -7.60 -23.71 15.21
C HIS A 60 -6.79 -24.74 16.00
N GLY A 61 -6.26 -24.39 17.17
CA GLY A 61 -5.49 -25.32 18.01
C GLY A 61 -4.16 -25.77 17.39
N VAL A 62 -3.59 -24.98 16.48
CA VAL A 62 -2.32 -25.26 15.80
C VAL A 62 -1.33 -24.12 16.03
N ASP A 63 -0.04 -24.42 15.87
CA ASP A 63 0.98 -23.38 15.89
C ASP A 63 0.88 -22.44 14.68
N ALA A 64 1.54 -21.28 14.78
CA ALA A 64 1.45 -20.24 13.76
C ALA A 64 2.05 -20.65 12.42
N ARG A 65 3.14 -21.43 12.44
CA ARG A 65 3.77 -21.92 11.21
C ARG A 65 2.80 -22.83 10.46
N ARG A 66 2.18 -23.78 11.17
CA ARG A 66 1.21 -24.71 10.60
C ARG A 66 0.00 -23.98 10.04
N LEU A 67 -0.47 -22.92 10.71
CA LEU A 67 -1.55 -22.09 10.20
C LEU A 67 -1.17 -21.37 8.88
N GLY A 68 0.07 -20.89 8.77
CA GLY A 68 0.61 -20.34 7.54
C GLY A 68 0.74 -21.37 6.41
N GLU A 69 1.10 -22.62 6.73
CA GLU A 69 1.14 -23.74 5.76
C GLU A 69 -0.25 -24.09 5.25
N ILE A 70 -1.25 -24.19 6.15
CA ILE A 70 -2.65 -24.42 5.77
C ILE A 70 -3.16 -23.34 4.82
N LEU A 71 -2.85 -22.07 5.11
CA LEU A 71 -3.20 -20.95 4.23
C LEU A 71 -2.57 -21.13 2.85
N ARG A 72 -1.27 -21.40 2.78
CA ARG A 72 -0.55 -21.56 1.52
C ARG A 72 -1.11 -22.73 0.70
N ASP A 73 -1.37 -23.87 1.33
CA ASP A 73 -1.96 -25.02 0.66
C ASP A 73 -3.35 -24.70 0.10
N ARG A 74 -4.17 -23.93 0.84
CA ARG A 74 -5.48 -23.45 0.37
C ARG A 74 -5.35 -22.51 -0.82
N THR A 75 -4.44 -21.54 -0.79
CA THR A 75 -4.28 -20.59 -1.91
C THR A 75 -3.74 -21.27 -3.16
N ILE A 76 -2.83 -22.23 -3.02
CA ILE A 76 -2.35 -23.04 -4.14
C ILE A 76 -3.48 -23.88 -4.71
N SER A 77 -4.18 -24.65 -3.87
CA SER A 77 -5.19 -25.62 -4.32
C SER A 77 -6.45 -24.97 -4.90
N ARG A 78 -6.90 -23.84 -4.33
CA ARG A 78 -8.15 -23.18 -4.73
C ARG A 78 -7.95 -22.11 -5.78
N LEU A 79 -6.82 -21.40 -5.75
CA LEU A 79 -6.60 -20.20 -6.56
C LEU A 79 -5.43 -20.34 -7.53
N GLY A 80 -4.60 -21.39 -7.42
CA GLY A 80 -3.36 -21.51 -8.17
C GLY A 80 -2.31 -20.46 -7.76
N VAL A 81 -2.45 -19.85 -6.58
CA VAL A 81 -1.59 -18.77 -6.10
C VAL A 81 -0.67 -19.27 -4.99
N ASP A 82 0.63 -19.34 -5.27
CA ASP A 82 1.64 -19.64 -4.26
C ASP A 82 2.06 -18.36 -3.53
N VAL A 83 1.85 -18.33 -2.22
CA VAL A 83 2.10 -17.15 -1.37
C VAL A 83 3.36 -17.32 -0.52
N ARG A 84 3.98 -16.19 -0.19
CA ARG A 84 5.07 -16.11 0.76
C ARG A 84 4.55 -15.60 2.09
N VAL A 85 4.62 -16.43 3.11
CA VAL A 85 4.04 -16.18 4.44
C VAL A 85 5.15 -15.99 5.44
N GLY A 86 5.28 -14.77 5.96
CA GLY A 86 6.18 -14.47 7.08
C GLY A 86 5.39 -14.31 8.36
N ILE A 87 5.85 -14.92 9.45
CA ILE A 87 5.18 -14.88 10.75
C ILE A 87 6.17 -14.42 11.81
N GLY A 88 5.73 -13.53 12.71
CA GLY A 88 6.57 -13.07 13.81
C GLY A 88 5.78 -12.31 14.88
N PRO A 89 6.45 -11.86 15.96
CA PRO A 89 5.80 -11.16 17.07
C PRO A 89 5.44 -9.70 16.75
N SER A 90 5.74 -9.24 15.55
CA SER A 90 5.50 -7.86 15.12
C SER A 90 5.40 -7.76 13.60
N VAL A 91 4.73 -6.72 13.11
CA VAL A 91 4.57 -6.46 11.66
C VAL A 91 5.92 -6.40 10.96
N THR A 92 6.92 -5.76 11.59
CA THR A 92 8.27 -5.66 11.02
C THR A 92 8.93 -7.02 10.86
N VAL A 93 8.87 -7.89 11.87
CA VAL A 93 9.46 -9.23 11.79
C VAL A 93 8.74 -10.09 10.74
N ALA A 94 7.40 -10.12 10.77
CA ALA A 94 6.59 -10.87 9.82
C ALA A 94 6.82 -10.42 8.37
N ALA A 95 6.81 -9.11 8.12
CA ALA A 95 7.04 -8.55 6.79
C ALA A 95 8.46 -8.83 6.29
N THR A 96 9.47 -8.69 7.16
CA THR A 96 10.87 -9.05 6.84
C THR A 96 10.96 -10.53 6.50
N ALA A 97 10.35 -11.41 7.30
CA ALA A 97 10.39 -12.86 7.08
C ALA A 97 9.79 -13.23 5.72
N SER A 98 8.62 -12.70 5.37
CA SER A 98 7.97 -12.98 4.08
C SER A 98 8.81 -12.54 2.87
N ALA A 99 9.59 -11.46 3.01
CA ALA A 99 10.44 -10.93 1.95
C ALA A 99 11.71 -11.77 1.73
N ARG A 100 12.12 -12.55 2.74
CA ARG A 100 13.28 -13.47 2.66
C ARG A 100 12.95 -14.81 1.99
N ILE A 101 11.67 -15.10 1.76
CA ILE A 101 11.23 -16.32 1.09
C ILE A 101 11.40 -16.14 -0.42
N PRO A 102 12.21 -16.97 -1.11
CA PRO A 102 12.31 -16.94 -2.56
C PRO A 102 11.05 -17.52 -3.22
N PRO A 103 10.77 -17.17 -4.49
CA PRO A 103 9.79 -17.91 -5.30
C PRO A 103 10.17 -19.39 -5.43
N PRO A 104 9.21 -20.32 -5.59
CA PRO A 104 7.79 -20.09 -5.88
C PRO A 104 6.93 -19.66 -4.67
N GLY A 105 7.32 -19.95 -3.44
CA GLY A 105 6.60 -19.54 -2.23
C GLY A 105 7.05 -20.34 -1.00
N GLY A 106 6.47 -20.04 0.17
CA GLY A 106 6.85 -20.73 1.40
C GLY A 106 6.39 -20.03 2.67
N VAL A 107 6.70 -20.66 3.82
CA VAL A 107 6.34 -20.16 5.15
C VAL A 107 7.60 -20.04 6.00
N LEU A 108 7.81 -18.87 6.60
CA LEU A 108 8.90 -18.61 7.55
C LEU A 108 8.32 -17.98 8.82
N ALA A 109 8.41 -18.72 9.93
CA ALA A 109 7.93 -18.27 11.24
C ALA A 109 9.11 -18.04 12.19
N ILE A 110 9.14 -16.87 12.83
CA ILE A 110 10.17 -16.46 13.78
C ILE A 110 9.53 -16.31 15.16
N SER A 111 9.99 -17.11 16.12
CA SER A 111 9.50 -17.05 17.49
C SER A 111 10.04 -15.81 18.22
N PRO A 112 9.34 -15.27 19.25
CA PRO A 112 9.81 -14.10 19.99
C PRO A 112 11.26 -14.20 20.50
N GLY A 113 11.66 -15.37 21.00
CA GLY A 113 13.03 -15.62 21.49
C GLY A 113 14.10 -15.71 20.41
N GLN A 114 13.73 -15.84 19.13
CA GLN A 114 14.66 -15.98 18.00
C GLN A 114 14.86 -14.68 17.21
N VAL A 115 14.11 -13.62 17.56
CA VAL A 115 14.06 -12.39 16.76
C VAL A 115 15.42 -11.71 16.66
N ALA A 116 16.14 -11.59 17.78
CA ALA A 116 17.43 -10.90 17.81
C ALA A 116 18.47 -11.65 16.97
N ASP A 117 18.59 -12.96 17.16
CA ASP A 117 19.54 -13.81 16.44
C ASP A 117 19.23 -13.90 14.95
N TRP A 118 17.95 -13.91 14.58
CA TRP A 118 17.54 -13.97 13.18
C TRP A 118 17.68 -12.63 12.46
N LEU A 119 17.31 -11.51 13.10
CA LEU A 119 17.44 -10.18 12.51
C LEU A 119 18.90 -9.74 12.44
N GLY A 120 19.69 -9.99 13.49
CA GLY A 120 21.07 -9.52 13.67
C GLY A 120 21.96 -9.59 12.41
N PRO A 121 22.10 -10.75 11.76
CA PRO A 121 22.98 -10.93 10.60
C PRO A 121 22.40 -10.35 9.30
N LEU A 122 21.14 -9.93 9.27
CA LEU A 122 20.54 -9.38 8.05
C LEU A 122 21.14 -8.00 7.73
N PRO A 123 21.33 -7.66 6.45
CA PRO A 123 21.73 -6.32 6.06
C PRO A 123 20.62 -5.32 6.41
N VAL A 124 20.98 -4.06 6.70
CA VAL A 124 20.01 -3.05 7.17
C VAL A 124 18.86 -2.78 6.18
N GLU A 125 19.12 -2.90 4.88
CA GLU A 125 18.13 -2.76 3.81
C GLU A 125 17.11 -3.90 3.76
N ALA A 126 17.40 -5.06 4.38
CA ALA A 126 16.44 -6.15 4.46
C ALA A 126 15.34 -5.88 5.50
N LEU A 127 15.61 -5.02 6.49
CA LEU A 127 14.66 -4.72 7.56
C LEU A 127 13.46 -3.93 7.02
N HIS A 128 12.27 -4.49 7.21
CA HIS A 128 11.04 -3.81 6.79
C HIS A 128 10.90 -2.43 7.43
N GLY A 129 10.72 -1.41 6.58
CA GLY A 129 10.56 -0.02 7.01
C GLY A 129 11.83 0.81 7.05
N ILE A 130 12.98 0.26 6.61
CA ILE A 130 14.16 1.01 6.23
C ILE A 130 14.14 1.22 4.71
N GLY A 131 14.07 2.48 4.28
CA GLY A 131 14.12 2.83 2.86
C GLY A 131 15.57 2.88 2.32
N PRO A 132 15.76 2.89 0.99
CA PRO A 132 17.10 2.87 0.37
C PRO A 132 17.98 4.05 0.79
N ARG A 133 17.39 5.26 0.95
CA ARG A 133 18.13 6.44 1.45
C ARG A 133 18.58 6.26 2.89
N GLN A 134 17.73 5.69 3.75
CA GLN A 134 18.08 5.45 5.15
C GLN A 134 19.16 4.37 5.26
N ALA A 135 19.04 3.29 4.49
CA ALA A 135 20.06 2.25 4.42
C ALA A 135 21.41 2.80 3.91
N GLN A 136 21.40 3.72 2.94
CA GLN A 136 22.62 4.39 2.48
C GLN A 136 23.26 5.20 3.61
N VAL A 137 22.50 6.08 4.28
CA VAL A 137 23.02 6.86 5.42
C VAL A 137 23.57 5.94 6.50
N LEU A 138 22.87 4.87 6.87
CA LEU A 138 23.37 3.92 7.87
C LEU A 138 24.72 3.28 7.45
N ARG A 139 24.84 2.87 6.19
CA ARG A 139 26.09 2.29 5.66
C ARG A 139 27.25 3.26 5.63
N GLU A 140 27.02 4.54 5.30
CA GLU A 140 28.04 5.60 5.35
C GLU A 140 28.62 5.78 6.76
N PHE A 141 27.84 5.46 7.79
CA PHE A 141 28.27 5.46 9.19
C PHE A 141 28.70 4.06 9.70
N GLY A 142 28.96 3.11 8.80
CA GLY A 142 29.45 1.76 9.12
C GLY A 142 28.38 0.77 9.61
N ILE A 143 27.12 1.18 9.68
CA ILE A 143 26.00 0.36 10.16
C ILE A 143 25.43 -0.43 8.97
N HIS A 144 25.98 -1.61 8.72
CA HIS A 144 25.64 -2.43 7.55
C HIS A 144 24.69 -3.60 7.84
N CYS A 145 24.56 -4.03 9.10
CA CYS A 145 23.60 -5.06 9.50
C CYS A 145 22.64 -4.60 10.61
N VAL A 146 21.52 -5.30 10.75
CA VAL A 146 20.47 -4.97 11.72
C VAL A 146 20.97 -5.11 13.16
N GLY A 147 21.85 -6.07 13.43
CA GLY A 147 22.47 -6.23 14.76
C GLY A 147 23.27 -5.01 15.18
N LEU A 148 24.03 -4.41 14.26
CA LEU A 148 24.73 -3.15 14.51
C LEU A 148 23.73 -2.01 14.76
N LEU A 149 22.69 -1.90 13.94
CA LEU A 149 21.65 -0.88 14.13
C LEU A 149 20.95 -1.02 15.50
N ALA A 150 20.71 -2.24 15.96
CA ALA A 150 20.13 -2.54 17.26
C ALA A 150 21.06 -2.18 18.44
N ALA A 151 22.37 -2.25 18.24
CA ALA A 151 23.37 -1.89 19.24
C ALA A 151 23.60 -0.36 19.34
N VAL A 152 23.31 0.41 18.28
CA VAL A 152 23.49 1.86 18.29
C VAL A 152 22.49 2.53 19.26
N PRO A 153 22.94 3.49 20.10
CA PRO A 153 22.05 4.25 20.97
C PRO A 153 20.92 4.93 20.18
N PRO A 154 19.64 4.85 20.64
CA PRO A 154 18.51 5.42 19.90
C PRO A 154 18.67 6.91 19.56
N ALA A 155 19.32 7.70 20.43
CA ALA A 155 19.59 9.11 20.19
C ALA A 155 20.51 9.33 18.97
N THR A 156 21.49 8.45 18.76
CA THR A 156 22.39 8.50 17.60
C THR A 156 21.64 8.17 16.32
N VAL A 157 20.81 7.11 16.31
CA VAL A 157 19.98 6.76 15.14
C VAL A 157 19.02 7.90 14.77
N GLN A 158 18.46 8.58 15.77
CA GLN A 158 17.61 9.76 15.57
C GLN A 158 18.35 10.94 14.95
N ARG A 159 19.62 11.17 15.31
CA ARG A 159 20.46 12.20 14.67
C ARG A 159 20.77 11.86 13.22
N LEU A 160 20.97 10.58 12.89
CA LEU A 160 21.29 10.14 11.53
C LEU A 160 20.07 10.16 10.60
N LEU A 161 18.92 9.67 11.07
CA LEU A 161 17.74 9.44 10.22
C LEU A 161 16.60 10.45 10.46
N GLY A 162 16.76 11.36 11.43
CA GLY A 162 15.73 12.27 11.92
C GLY A 162 14.93 11.68 13.08
N GLY A 163 14.33 12.54 13.93
CA GLY A 163 13.75 12.15 15.23
C GLY A 163 12.76 10.97 15.16
N LYS A 164 11.65 11.11 14.44
CA LYS A 164 10.65 10.03 14.36
C LYS A 164 11.17 8.78 13.63
N ALA A 165 11.83 8.99 12.49
CA ALA A 165 12.27 7.91 11.62
C ALA A 165 13.40 7.08 12.26
N GLY A 166 14.36 7.73 12.92
CA GLY A 166 15.44 7.07 13.62
C GLY A 166 14.99 6.33 14.87
N ARG A 167 14.01 6.87 15.62
CA ARG A 167 13.38 6.12 16.73
C ARG A 167 12.75 4.82 16.22
N LEU A 168 11.93 4.92 15.17
CA LEU A 168 11.28 3.75 14.57
C LEU A 168 12.31 2.75 14.01
N ALA A 169 13.39 3.21 13.39
CA ALA A 169 14.46 2.34 12.89
C ALA A 169 15.13 1.56 14.03
N ALA A 170 15.45 2.23 15.14
CA ALA A 170 16.06 1.62 16.30
C ALA A 170 15.12 0.60 17.00
N ASP A 171 13.82 0.93 17.12
CA ASP A 171 12.82 0.01 17.68
C ASP A 171 12.68 -1.25 16.80
N ARG A 172 12.56 -1.06 15.48
CA ARG A 172 12.43 -2.14 14.50
C ARG A 172 13.63 -3.08 14.45
N ALA A 173 14.85 -2.54 14.60
CA ALA A 173 16.06 -3.35 14.63
C ALA A 173 16.08 -4.31 15.84
N ARG A 174 15.38 -3.96 16.92
CA ARG A 174 15.16 -4.82 18.10
C ARG A 174 13.89 -5.67 18.01
N GLY A 175 13.25 -5.72 16.85
CA GLY A 175 11.99 -6.43 16.63
C GLY A 175 10.74 -5.74 17.19
N ILE A 176 10.88 -4.55 17.77
CA ILE A 176 9.80 -3.81 18.41
C ILE A 176 9.04 -3.02 17.34
N ASP A 177 7.75 -3.34 17.18
CA ASP A 177 6.85 -2.59 16.31
C ASP A 177 5.47 -2.48 16.96
N PRO A 178 5.07 -1.29 17.44
CA PRO A 178 3.80 -1.12 18.14
C PRO A 178 2.60 -1.02 17.20
N ARG A 179 2.79 -1.10 15.88
CA ARG A 179 1.70 -0.97 14.91
C ARG A 179 0.71 -2.15 15.07
N PRO A 180 -0.57 -1.87 15.36
CA PRO A 180 -1.59 -2.92 15.35
C PRO A 180 -1.92 -3.32 13.91
N VAL A 181 -2.39 -4.55 13.71
CA VAL A 181 -3.11 -4.92 12.49
C VAL A 181 -4.51 -4.34 12.61
N VAL A 182 -4.89 -3.48 11.67
CA VAL A 182 -6.20 -2.82 11.69
C VAL A 182 -7.12 -3.56 10.72
N PRO A 183 -8.22 -4.18 11.18
CA PRO A 183 -9.18 -4.83 10.30
C PRO A 183 -9.65 -3.84 9.23
N ARG A 184 -9.33 -4.12 7.97
CA ARG A 184 -9.76 -3.32 6.84
C ARG A 184 -9.92 -4.20 5.61
N ALA A 185 -11.18 -4.40 5.21
CA ALA A 185 -11.55 -5.22 4.06
C ALA A 185 -10.97 -4.68 2.74
N LEU A 186 -10.80 -3.36 2.65
CA LEU A 186 -10.35 -2.66 1.45
C LEU A 186 -9.20 -1.69 1.78
N PRO A 187 -8.32 -1.38 0.83
CA PRO A 187 -7.11 -0.64 1.14
C PRO A 187 -7.33 0.80 1.57
N ALA A 188 -6.44 1.33 2.40
CA ALA A 188 -6.48 2.72 2.88
C ALA A 188 -6.11 3.78 1.82
N SER A 189 -5.54 3.34 0.70
CA SER A 189 -5.14 4.21 -0.41
C SER A 189 -5.09 3.44 -1.73
N ALA A 190 -5.24 4.16 -2.83
CA ALA A 190 -5.09 3.63 -4.18
C ALA A 190 -4.23 4.60 -4.99
N THR A 191 -3.20 4.09 -5.66
CA THR A 191 -2.28 4.92 -6.46
C THR A 191 -2.27 4.45 -7.90
N VAL A 192 -2.32 5.40 -8.82
CA VAL A 192 -2.10 5.21 -10.25
C VAL A 192 -1.01 6.16 -10.72
N GLY A 193 -0.22 5.79 -11.72
CA GLY A 193 0.83 6.65 -12.24
C GLY A 193 1.17 6.39 -13.69
N CYS A 194 1.86 7.36 -14.30
CA CYS A 194 2.44 7.29 -15.63
C CYS A 194 3.90 7.72 -15.60
N ALA A 195 4.72 7.08 -16.42
CA ALA A 195 6.07 7.53 -16.75
C ALA A 195 6.07 8.04 -18.19
N PHE A 196 6.73 9.17 -18.44
CA PHE A 196 6.82 9.74 -19.76
C PHE A 196 8.02 9.14 -20.52
N PRO A 197 7.85 8.72 -21.79
CA PRO A 197 8.94 8.16 -22.59
C PRO A 197 10.03 9.19 -22.89
N ARG A 198 9.67 10.48 -22.91
CA ARG A 198 10.60 11.61 -23.01
C ARG A 198 10.20 12.65 -21.97
N PRO A 199 11.16 13.33 -21.31
CA PRO A 199 10.82 14.37 -20.35
C PRO A 199 9.95 15.47 -20.98
N ALA A 200 8.83 15.79 -20.32
CA ALA A 200 7.82 16.70 -20.84
C ALA A 200 7.69 17.95 -19.95
N LEU A 201 7.33 19.09 -20.54
CA LEU A 201 6.96 20.29 -19.79
C LEU A 201 5.46 20.25 -19.44
N ASP A 202 5.04 21.01 -18.42
CA ASP A 202 3.61 21.21 -18.16
C ASP A 202 2.93 21.87 -19.36
N GLY A 203 2.06 21.11 -20.02
CA GLY A 203 1.41 21.44 -21.27
C GLY A 203 0.36 20.39 -21.59
N ALA A 204 -0.20 20.43 -22.81
CA ALA A 204 -1.34 19.59 -23.18
C ALA A 204 -1.12 18.09 -22.93
N GLN A 205 0.09 17.58 -23.20
CA GLN A 205 0.43 16.17 -22.98
C GLN A 205 0.36 15.77 -21.50
N VAL A 206 0.96 16.57 -20.61
CA VAL A 206 1.00 16.33 -19.16
C VAL A 206 -0.40 16.44 -18.58
N ARG A 207 -1.17 17.45 -19.01
CA ARG A 207 -2.56 17.65 -18.61
C ARG A 207 -3.45 16.49 -19.06
N SER A 208 -3.25 15.99 -20.27
CA SER A 208 -3.96 14.79 -20.74
C SER A 208 -3.59 13.55 -19.93
N CYS A 209 -2.30 13.32 -19.57
CA CYS A 209 -1.96 12.20 -18.69
C CYS A 209 -2.61 12.36 -17.31
N LEU A 210 -2.63 13.57 -16.74
CA LEU A 210 -3.29 13.82 -15.46
C LEU A 210 -4.76 13.42 -15.49
N LEU A 211 -5.48 13.80 -16.54
CA LEU A 211 -6.90 13.43 -16.72
C LEU A 211 -7.07 11.91 -16.89
N ASP A 212 -6.22 11.23 -17.65
CA ASP A 212 -6.25 9.77 -17.75
C ASP A 212 -6.03 9.09 -16.38
N LEU A 213 -5.07 9.60 -15.59
CA LEU A 213 -4.83 9.11 -14.23
C LEU A 213 -6.04 9.35 -13.32
N VAL A 214 -6.75 10.47 -13.43
CA VAL A 214 -8.00 10.72 -12.70
C VAL A 214 -9.04 9.65 -13.04
N MET A 215 -9.30 9.41 -14.33
CA MET A 215 -10.28 8.40 -14.76
C MET A 215 -9.91 6.99 -14.29
N ARG A 216 -8.62 6.65 -14.35
CA ARG A 216 -8.10 5.35 -13.88
C ARG A 216 -8.25 5.20 -12.37
N LEU A 217 -8.02 6.27 -11.60
CA LEU A 217 -8.20 6.26 -10.15
C LEU A 217 -9.68 6.17 -9.79
N GLY A 218 -10.55 6.99 -10.38
CA GLY A 218 -11.99 6.96 -10.14
C GLY A 218 -12.60 5.58 -10.43
N ARG A 219 -12.28 5.00 -11.60
CA ARG A 219 -12.69 3.62 -11.93
C ARG A 219 -12.17 2.59 -10.92
N LEU A 220 -10.92 2.71 -10.47
CA LEU A 220 -10.36 1.81 -9.46
C LEU A 220 -11.10 1.91 -8.13
N LEU A 221 -11.43 3.12 -7.70
CA LEU A 221 -12.20 3.38 -6.47
C LEU A 221 -13.63 2.83 -6.59
N ARG A 222 -14.34 3.12 -7.69
CA ARG A 222 -15.69 2.60 -7.96
C ARG A 222 -15.72 1.07 -8.02
N ARG A 223 -14.76 0.44 -8.72
CA ARG A 223 -14.62 -1.03 -8.75
C ARG A 223 -14.36 -1.67 -7.38
N ARG A 224 -13.80 -0.90 -6.44
CA ARG A 224 -13.56 -1.33 -5.07
C ARG A 224 -14.71 -0.96 -4.13
N GLY A 225 -15.74 -0.25 -4.60
CA GLY A 225 -16.76 0.32 -3.73
C GLY A 225 -16.14 1.25 -2.69
N GLN A 226 -15.15 2.06 -3.08
CA GLN A 226 -14.46 2.98 -2.17
C GLN A 226 -14.58 4.42 -2.63
N ALA A 227 -14.47 5.37 -1.70
CA ALA A 227 -14.38 6.80 -1.96
C ALA A 227 -13.14 7.40 -1.27
N ALA A 228 -12.49 8.39 -1.89
CA ALA A 228 -11.30 9.02 -1.33
C ALA A 228 -11.66 10.31 -0.59
N ARG A 229 -11.07 10.54 0.60
CA ARG A 229 -11.21 11.82 1.34
C ARG A 229 -10.12 12.81 1.01
N ALA A 230 -8.99 12.33 0.52
CA ALA A 230 -7.88 13.16 0.11
C ALA A 230 -7.23 12.64 -1.16
N LEU A 231 -6.60 13.55 -1.89
CA LEU A 231 -5.87 13.27 -3.10
C LEU A 231 -4.45 13.81 -2.97
N THR A 232 -3.49 12.96 -3.28
CA THR A 232 -2.06 13.30 -3.34
C THR A 232 -1.60 13.24 -4.78
N LEU A 233 -1.01 14.35 -5.27
CA LEU A 233 -0.35 14.43 -6.56
C LEU A 233 1.17 14.39 -6.34
N THR A 234 1.83 13.42 -6.98
CA THR A 234 3.29 13.35 -7.05
C THR A 234 3.76 13.63 -8.47
N VAL A 235 4.62 14.64 -8.61
CA VAL A 235 5.26 15.03 -9.86
C VAL A 235 6.74 14.68 -9.77
N ARG A 236 7.26 13.90 -10.73
CA ARG A 236 8.67 13.50 -10.80
C ARG A 236 9.39 14.31 -11.86
N PHE A 237 10.56 14.84 -11.53
CA PHE A 237 11.37 15.65 -12.44
C PHE A 237 12.59 14.88 -12.96
N VAL A 238 13.20 15.43 -14.02
CA VAL A 238 14.55 15.04 -14.44
C VAL A 238 15.53 15.33 -13.30
N GLY A 239 16.44 14.39 -13.01
CA GLY A 239 17.35 14.48 -11.86
C GLY A 239 16.84 13.79 -10.58
N GLY A 240 15.66 13.15 -10.63
CA GLY A 240 15.17 12.29 -9.54
C GLY A 240 14.53 13.03 -8.37
N THR A 241 14.37 14.35 -8.46
CA THR A 241 13.58 15.13 -7.49
C THR A 241 12.08 14.89 -7.72
N SER A 242 11.30 14.99 -6.65
CA SER A 242 9.85 14.85 -6.71
C SER A 242 9.16 15.94 -5.90
N TRP A 243 8.09 16.50 -6.45
CA TRP A 243 7.16 17.35 -5.72
C TRP A 243 5.93 16.53 -5.37
N GLU A 244 5.50 16.57 -4.12
CA GLU A 244 4.34 15.82 -3.63
C GLU A 244 3.46 16.73 -2.77
N LYS A 245 2.16 16.75 -3.06
CA LYS A 245 1.21 17.54 -2.27
C LYS A 245 -0.12 16.82 -2.13
N THR A 246 -0.61 16.81 -0.89
CA THR A 246 -1.90 16.24 -0.51
C THR A 246 -2.91 17.36 -0.22
N ARG A 247 -4.14 17.19 -0.69
CA ARG A 247 -5.29 18.03 -0.33
C ARG A 247 -6.50 17.17 -0.06
N ARG A 248 -7.36 17.62 0.87
CA ARG A 248 -8.63 16.96 1.17
C ARG A 248 -9.69 17.37 0.14
N LEU A 249 -10.56 16.43 -0.22
CA LEU A 249 -11.81 16.74 -0.91
C LEU A 249 -12.77 17.40 0.08
N ALA A 250 -13.74 18.16 -0.44
CA ALA A 250 -14.82 18.72 0.38
C ALA A 250 -15.65 17.59 1.01
N GLU A 251 -15.94 16.57 0.21
CA GLU A 251 -16.65 15.36 0.59
C GLU A 251 -15.88 14.14 0.07
N PRO A 252 -15.94 12.99 0.75
CA PRO A 252 -15.35 11.76 0.23
C PRO A 252 -15.99 11.41 -1.14
N SER A 253 -15.19 11.21 -2.19
CA SER A 253 -15.72 10.96 -3.53
C SER A 253 -14.86 9.99 -4.33
N ALA A 254 -15.51 9.26 -5.25
CA ALA A 254 -14.90 8.45 -6.29
C ALA A 254 -15.26 8.94 -7.71
N HIS A 255 -15.90 10.11 -7.81
CA HIS A 255 -16.39 10.68 -9.05
C HIS A 255 -15.26 11.36 -9.82
N ASP A 256 -15.27 11.20 -11.13
CA ASP A 256 -14.16 11.64 -11.96
C ASP A 256 -14.06 13.17 -11.92
N GLU A 257 -15.18 13.88 -11.84
CA GLU A 257 -15.22 15.35 -11.78
C GLU A 257 -14.65 15.93 -10.48
N ASP A 258 -14.98 15.33 -9.33
CA ASP A 258 -14.48 15.77 -8.01
C ASP A 258 -12.96 15.57 -7.91
N LEU A 259 -12.50 14.39 -8.35
CA LEU A 259 -11.09 14.04 -8.41
C LEU A 259 -10.35 14.92 -9.43
N ARG A 260 -10.96 15.19 -10.59
CA ARG A 260 -10.41 16.07 -11.65
C ARG A 260 -10.22 17.48 -11.14
N ALA A 261 -11.24 18.07 -10.55
CA ALA A 261 -11.21 19.44 -10.05
C ALA A 261 -10.10 19.62 -9.00
N LEU A 262 -9.91 18.65 -8.10
CA LEU A 262 -8.84 18.70 -7.11
C LEU A 262 -7.46 18.46 -7.73
N ALA A 263 -7.32 17.47 -8.64
CA ALA A 263 -6.08 17.18 -9.33
C ALA A 263 -5.56 18.36 -10.16
N CYS A 264 -6.45 19.04 -10.88
CA CYS A 264 -6.12 20.26 -11.63
C CYS A 264 -5.62 21.37 -10.70
N ARG A 265 -6.33 21.64 -9.59
CA ARG A 265 -5.89 22.64 -8.59
C ARG A 265 -4.53 22.31 -7.97
N LEU A 266 -4.25 21.03 -7.71
CA LEU A 266 -2.94 20.57 -7.23
C LEU A 266 -1.85 20.82 -8.27
N MET A 267 -2.11 20.51 -9.54
CA MET A 267 -1.17 20.75 -10.63
C MET A 267 -0.87 22.24 -10.83
N ASP A 268 -1.90 23.09 -10.79
CA ASP A 268 -1.75 24.54 -10.94
C ASP A 268 -0.97 25.14 -9.76
N GLY A 269 -1.21 24.65 -8.54
CA GLY A 269 -0.48 25.05 -7.34
C GLY A 269 0.95 24.52 -7.25
N ALA A 270 1.38 23.61 -8.13
CA ALA A 270 2.73 23.07 -8.12
C ALA A 270 3.78 24.07 -8.61
N GLY A 271 3.37 25.10 -9.36
CA GLY A 271 4.25 26.20 -9.78
C GLY A 271 5.51 25.70 -10.49
N LEU A 272 5.36 24.83 -11.48
CA LEU A 272 6.42 23.95 -11.98
C LEU A 272 7.62 24.65 -12.68
N GLN A 273 7.67 25.98 -12.77
CA GLN A 273 8.78 26.81 -13.30
C GLN A 273 9.58 26.19 -14.47
N ARG A 274 8.91 25.63 -15.49
CA ARG A 274 9.53 24.95 -16.65
C ARG A 274 10.36 23.70 -16.32
N GLY A 275 10.13 23.07 -15.17
CA GLY A 275 10.71 21.79 -14.82
C GLY A 275 10.29 20.69 -15.80
N ARG A 276 11.26 19.91 -16.28
CA ARG A 276 10.99 18.75 -17.15
C ARG A 276 10.55 17.57 -16.29
N LEU A 277 9.38 17.04 -16.60
CA LEU A 277 8.72 15.95 -15.88
C LEU A 277 9.07 14.60 -16.48
N THR A 278 9.35 13.61 -15.64
CA THR A 278 9.58 12.21 -16.02
C THR A 278 8.38 11.33 -15.72
N GLY A 279 7.44 11.78 -14.88
CA GLY A 279 6.21 11.05 -14.62
C GLY A 279 5.29 11.75 -13.61
N LEU A 280 4.08 11.22 -13.51
CA LEU A 280 3.05 11.65 -12.56
C LEU A 280 2.52 10.43 -11.79
N ALA A 281 2.11 10.64 -10.55
CA ALA A 281 1.30 9.70 -9.80
C ALA A 281 0.18 10.43 -9.06
N LEU A 282 -1.01 9.83 -9.07
CA LEU A 282 -2.18 10.26 -8.32
C LEU A 282 -2.53 9.17 -7.31
N LYS A 283 -2.69 9.57 -6.05
CA LYS A 283 -3.03 8.68 -4.95
C LYS A 283 -4.27 9.17 -4.23
N GLY A 284 -5.32 8.36 -4.22
CA GLY A 284 -6.46 8.52 -3.31
C GLY A 284 -6.06 8.07 -1.91
N GLU A 285 -6.32 8.90 -0.92
CA GLU A 285 -5.96 8.69 0.48
C GLU A 285 -7.19 8.68 1.39
N ASP A 286 -7.03 7.98 2.52
CA ASP A 286 -8.07 7.77 3.52
C ASP A 286 -9.36 7.26 2.86
N LEU A 287 -9.20 6.15 2.13
CA LEU A 287 -10.30 5.54 1.41
C LEU A 287 -11.32 4.95 2.39
N LEU A 288 -12.57 5.33 2.19
CA LEU A 288 -13.74 4.84 2.91
C LEU A 288 -14.52 3.86 2.05
N ASP A 289 -15.35 3.05 2.68
CA ASP A 289 -16.40 2.29 1.99
C ASP A 289 -17.43 3.26 1.41
N ALA A 290 -17.75 3.11 0.12
CA ALA A 290 -18.73 3.95 -0.57
C ALA A 290 -20.12 3.83 0.08
N GLY A 291 -20.48 2.68 0.66
CA GLY A 291 -21.74 2.51 1.39
C GLY A 291 -21.81 3.26 2.72
N GLN A 292 -20.68 3.74 3.25
CA GLN A 292 -20.61 4.60 4.44
C GLN A 292 -20.55 6.09 4.10
N VAL A 293 -20.24 6.43 2.85
CA VAL A 293 -20.40 7.79 2.35
C VAL A 293 -21.89 7.92 2.12
N ALA A 294 -22.59 8.58 3.04
CA ALA A 294 -24.02 8.84 2.91
C ALA A 294 -24.29 9.28 1.46
N GLU A 295 -25.15 8.54 0.76
CA GLU A 295 -25.73 8.95 -0.51
C GLU A 295 -26.52 10.21 -0.22
N GLN A 296 -25.84 11.35 -0.22
CA GLN A 296 -26.52 12.61 -0.24
C GLN A 296 -27.09 12.71 -1.64
N LEU A 297 -28.38 12.40 -1.77
CA LEU A 297 -29.20 12.68 -2.95
C LEU A 297 -28.85 14.08 -3.42
N SER A 298 -28.05 14.15 -4.48
CA SER A 298 -27.62 15.41 -5.04
C SER A 298 -28.83 15.98 -5.74
N LEU A 299 -29.41 17.06 -5.22
CA LEU A 299 -30.51 17.80 -5.88
C LEU A 299 -30.07 18.46 -7.21
N ASP A 300 -28.90 18.12 -7.72
CA ASP A 300 -28.37 18.53 -9.02
C ASP A 300 -28.52 17.38 -10.03
N PRO A 301 -29.52 17.43 -10.93
CA PRO A 301 -29.76 16.39 -11.93
C PRO A 301 -28.63 16.27 -12.97
N ALA A 302 -27.79 17.31 -13.13
CA ALA A 302 -26.61 17.23 -14.01
C ALA A 302 -25.50 16.38 -13.38
N ARG A 303 -25.37 16.40 -12.04
CA ARG A 303 -24.45 15.52 -11.31
C ARG A 303 -24.93 14.07 -11.44
N GLU A 304 -26.19 13.78 -11.14
CA GLU A 304 -26.77 12.43 -11.25
C GLU A 304 -26.61 11.84 -12.65
N SER A 305 -26.89 12.62 -13.69
CA SER A 305 -26.72 12.17 -15.08
C SER A 305 -25.26 11.79 -15.40
N ARG A 306 -24.28 12.50 -14.82
CA ARG A 306 -22.86 12.18 -14.98
C ARG A 306 -22.47 10.91 -14.21
N LEU A 307 -23.03 10.69 -13.02
CA LEU A 307 -22.81 9.47 -12.24
C LEU A 307 -23.26 8.22 -13.01
N VAL A 308 -24.48 8.28 -13.54
CA VAL A 308 -25.03 7.20 -14.37
C VAL A 308 -24.16 6.98 -15.61
N ALA A 309 -23.68 8.06 -16.24
CA ALA A 309 -22.78 7.96 -17.38
C ALA A 309 -21.44 7.28 -17.01
N GLU A 310 -20.83 7.62 -15.88
CA GLU A 310 -19.59 7.00 -15.38
C GLU A 310 -19.77 5.48 -15.19
N GLU A 311 -20.85 5.03 -14.57
CA GLU A 311 -21.15 3.61 -14.39
C GLU A 311 -21.39 2.88 -15.72
N VAL A 312 -22.08 3.51 -16.66
CA VAL A 312 -22.29 2.96 -18.02
C VAL A 312 -20.96 2.84 -18.76
N MET A 313 -20.12 3.88 -18.71
CA MET A 313 -18.79 3.86 -19.33
C MET A 313 -17.91 2.76 -18.75
N ASP A 314 -17.94 2.57 -17.43
CA ASP A 314 -17.19 1.51 -16.76
C ASP A 314 -17.70 0.13 -17.17
N ARG A 315 -19.02 -0.10 -17.23
CA ARG A 315 -19.61 -1.35 -17.75
C ARG A 315 -19.22 -1.66 -19.20
N ILE A 316 -19.21 -0.65 -20.08
CA ILE A 316 -18.78 -0.82 -21.47
C ILE A 316 -17.30 -1.22 -21.51
N ARG A 317 -16.45 -0.55 -20.74
CA ARG A 317 -15.01 -0.85 -20.68
C ARG A 317 -14.72 -2.22 -20.06
N ASP A 318 -15.57 -2.71 -19.18
CA ASP A 318 -15.49 -4.04 -18.59
C ASP A 318 -15.83 -5.13 -19.62
N LYS A 319 -16.82 -4.87 -20.47
CA LYS A 319 -17.29 -5.81 -21.50
C LYS A 319 -16.42 -5.83 -22.77
N PHE A 320 -15.94 -4.67 -23.21
CA PHE A 320 -15.29 -4.51 -24.52
C PHE A 320 -13.79 -4.15 -24.44
N GLY A 321 -13.24 -3.98 -23.24
CA GLY A 321 -11.82 -3.75 -23.02
C GLY A 321 -11.41 -2.26 -22.91
N PRO A 322 -10.15 -2.00 -22.51
CA PRO A 322 -9.62 -0.65 -22.39
C PRO A 322 -9.44 0.00 -23.77
N GLY A 323 -9.96 1.22 -23.97
CA GLY A 323 -9.78 2.00 -25.19
C GLY A 323 -11.02 2.19 -26.07
N VAL A 324 -12.14 1.53 -25.76
CA VAL A 324 -13.41 1.69 -26.52
C VAL A 324 -14.09 3.01 -26.21
N ILE A 325 -13.99 3.48 -24.95
CA ILE A 325 -14.53 4.76 -24.47
C ILE A 325 -13.51 5.40 -23.51
N GLY A 326 -13.36 6.72 -23.61
CA GLY A 326 -12.40 7.54 -22.89
C GLY A 326 -12.67 9.04 -23.10
N THR A 327 -11.93 9.89 -22.40
CA THR A 327 -12.06 11.34 -22.57
C THR A 327 -11.64 11.77 -23.97
N ALA A 328 -12.22 12.85 -24.49
CA ALA A 328 -11.91 13.34 -25.85
C ALA A 328 -10.40 13.59 -26.08
N GLY A 329 -9.64 13.92 -25.04
CA GLY A 329 -8.17 14.08 -25.11
C GLY A 329 -7.38 12.76 -25.17
N ALA A 330 -7.98 11.63 -24.78
CA ALA A 330 -7.35 10.30 -24.85
C ALA A 330 -7.44 9.67 -26.26
N PHE A 331 -8.34 10.15 -27.12
CA PHE A 331 -8.41 9.74 -28.52
C PHE A 331 -7.64 10.70 -29.40
N ARG A 332 -6.66 10.20 -30.17
CA ARG A 332 -6.07 11.01 -31.25
C ARG A 332 -7.17 11.32 -32.26
N ARG A 333 -7.28 12.59 -32.66
CA ARG A 333 -8.05 12.95 -33.86
C ARG A 333 -7.56 12.07 -35.01
N ALA A 334 -8.50 11.43 -35.70
CA ALA A 334 -8.22 10.77 -36.98
C ALA A 334 -7.63 11.83 -37.94
N PRO A 335 -6.69 11.43 -38.83
CA PRO A 335 -5.97 12.33 -39.71
C PRO A 335 -6.88 13.14 -40.63
#